data_AF-T1KV67-F1
#
_entry.id   AF-T1KV67-F1
#
_cell.length_a   1.000
_cell.length_b   1.000
_cell.length_c   1.000
_cell.angle_alpha   90.00
_cell.angle_beta   90.00
_cell.angle_gamma   90.00
#
_symmetry.space_group_name_H-M   'P 1'
#
loop_
_entity.id
_entity.type
_entity.pdbx_description
1 polymer ?
#
loop_
_entity_poly.entity_id
_entity_poly.type
_entity_poly.pdbx_seq_one_letter_code
_entity_poly.pdbx_strand_id
1 'polypeptide(L)'
;MYLKTYFLILVSAGMVSLMTPTVDGDGNTNCVNCVGCTNCSNCINCTNCHDCANCTDSENCSNSRNTANSNGCQNCANCTYCVSCSDCADCASSKGCANCANCTNCTNCRNCANRANLSDTQC
;
A
#
# COMPACT_ATOMS: atom_id res chain seq x y z
N MET A 1 -10.98 -10.46 49.43
CA MET A 1 -10.22 -11.02 48.29
C MET A 1 -11.00 -10.95 46.98
N TYR A 2 -12.20 -11.54 46.87
CA TYR A 2 -12.96 -11.66 45.60
C TYR A 2 -13.22 -10.35 44.82
N LEU A 3 -13.45 -9.21 45.48
CA LEU A 3 -13.78 -7.94 44.79
C LEU A 3 -12.64 -7.39 43.92
N LYS A 4 -11.37 -7.56 44.34
CA LYS A 4 -10.20 -7.20 43.52
C LYS A 4 -10.08 -8.11 42.29
N THR A 5 -10.38 -9.40 42.46
CA THR A 5 -10.33 -10.39 41.37
C THR A 5 -11.38 -10.09 40.30
N TYR A 6 -12.60 -9.72 40.69
CA TYR A 6 -13.69 -9.43 39.75
C TYR A 6 -13.45 -8.13 38.94
N PHE A 7 -12.84 -7.11 39.56
CA PHE A 7 -12.50 -5.86 38.88
C PHE A 7 -11.44 -6.07 37.78
N LEU A 8 -10.44 -6.93 38.04
CA LEU A 8 -9.44 -7.31 37.04
C LEU A 8 -10.05 -8.07 35.85
N ILE A 9 -11.04 -8.94 36.10
CA ILE A 9 -11.75 -9.71 35.06
C ILE A 9 -12.62 -8.81 34.18
N LEU A 10 -13.30 -7.81 34.76
CA LEU A 10 -14.14 -6.86 34.01
C LEU A 10 -13.31 -5.89 33.14
N VAL A 11 -12.15 -5.44 33.62
CA VAL A 11 -11.23 -4.60 32.82
C VAL A 11 -10.63 -5.39 31.64
N SER A 12 -10.33 -6.68 31.81
CA SER A 12 -9.83 -7.52 30.72
C SER A 12 -10.88 -7.87 29.65
N ALA A 13 -12.17 -7.94 30.01
CA ALA A 13 -13.26 -8.19 29.05
C ALA A 13 -13.78 -6.90 28.38
N GLY A 14 -13.65 -5.75 29.03
CA GLY A 14 -14.26 -4.49 28.58
C GLY A 14 -13.63 -3.82 27.35
N MET A 15 -12.38 -4.13 27.02
CA MET A 15 -11.64 -3.53 25.89
C MET A 15 -11.74 -4.33 24.57
N VAL A 16 -12.53 -5.40 24.55
CA VAL A 16 -12.57 -6.40 23.46
C VAL A 16 -13.44 -5.99 22.25
N SER A 17 -14.14 -4.85 22.30
CA SER A 17 -15.44 -4.72 21.62
C SER A 17 -15.56 -3.79 20.39
N LEU A 18 -14.51 -3.20 19.82
CA LEU A 18 -14.67 -2.35 18.62
C LEU A 18 -13.68 -2.62 17.47
N MET A 19 -14.20 -3.35 16.47
CA MET A 19 -13.78 -3.46 15.05
C MET A 19 -12.56 -4.36 14.72
N THR A 20 -12.86 -5.54 14.17
CA THR A 20 -11.90 -6.45 13.49
C THR A 20 -11.96 -6.19 11.97
N PRO A 21 -10.81 -6.03 11.28
CA PRO A 21 -10.05 -7.19 10.78
C PRO A 21 -8.53 -7.13 11.08
N THR A 22 -7.93 -8.30 11.28
CA THR A 22 -6.48 -8.53 11.46
C THR A 22 -6.16 -9.99 11.12
N VAL A 23 -5.24 -10.30 10.19
CA VAL A 23 -4.70 -11.68 10.05
C VAL A 23 -3.26 -11.71 9.55
N ASP A 24 -2.28 -11.64 10.45
CA ASP A 24 -0.98 -12.30 10.32
C ASP A 24 -1.04 -13.65 11.12
N GLY A 25 -0.03 -14.51 11.26
CA GLY A 25 1.30 -14.55 10.64
C GLY A 25 1.23 -15.00 9.18
N ASP A 26 1.39 -14.02 8.29
CA ASP A 26 1.58 -14.16 6.83
C ASP A 26 0.32 -14.50 6.00
N GLY A 27 -0.86 -14.13 6.51
CA GLY A 27 -2.16 -14.13 5.81
C GLY A 27 -2.74 -12.71 5.58
N ASN A 28 -1.85 -11.72 5.54
CA ASN A 28 -2.05 -10.33 5.98
C ASN A 28 -3.30 -9.62 5.46
N THR A 29 -4.22 -9.25 6.36
CA THR A 29 -5.37 -8.36 6.06
C THR A 29 -5.48 -7.24 7.10
N ASN A 30 -5.61 -5.99 6.62
CA ASN A 30 -5.69 -4.72 7.37
C ASN A 30 -4.39 -4.30 8.11
N CYS A 31 -3.24 -4.47 7.47
CA CYS A 31 -1.95 -4.33 8.14
C CYS A 31 -1.40 -2.91 8.19
N VAL A 32 -1.10 -2.46 9.42
CA VAL A 32 -0.49 -1.16 9.77
C VAL A 32 0.40 -1.40 10.99
N ASN A 33 1.74 -1.36 10.94
CA ASN A 33 2.65 -1.10 9.82
C ASN A 33 3.43 -2.39 9.51
N CYS A 34 3.58 -2.76 8.23
CA CYS A 34 4.11 -4.06 7.80
C CYS A 34 5.61 -4.03 7.47
N VAL A 35 6.28 -5.18 7.62
CA VAL A 35 7.64 -5.43 7.08
C VAL A 35 7.74 -6.88 6.58
N GLY A 36 8.01 -7.09 5.28
CA GLY A 36 8.27 -8.43 4.69
C GLY A 36 7.05 -9.28 4.32
N CYS A 37 5.94 -8.65 3.93
CA CYS A 37 4.60 -9.24 3.85
C CYS A 37 4.43 -10.44 2.90
N THR A 38 3.56 -11.38 3.29
CA THR A 38 2.49 -11.96 2.44
C THR A 38 1.25 -12.13 3.34
N ASN A 39 0.02 -12.46 2.91
CA ASN A 39 -0.62 -12.44 1.60
C ASN A 39 -1.64 -11.28 1.64
N CYS A 40 -1.20 -10.07 1.33
CA CYS A 40 -1.80 -8.81 1.76
C CYS A 40 -3.24 -8.48 1.32
N SER A 41 -3.92 -7.67 2.13
CA SER A 41 -4.89 -6.64 1.72
C SER A 41 -4.92 -5.46 2.71
N ASN A 42 -5.07 -4.23 2.19
CA ASN A 42 -5.16 -2.99 2.97
C ASN A 42 -3.90 -2.68 3.80
N CYS A 43 -2.74 -2.64 3.15
CA CYS A 43 -1.48 -2.21 3.76
C CYS A 43 -1.45 -0.69 3.90
N ILE A 44 -1.07 -0.16 5.06
CA ILE A 44 -0.87 1.29 5.28
C ILE A 44 0.47 1.51 5.98
N ASN A 45 1.26 2.48 5.51
CA ASN A 45 2.59 2.80 6.05
C ASN A 45 3.54 1.59 6.10
N CYS A 46 3.50 0.72 5.08
CA CYS A 46 4.27 -0.52 5.03
C CYS A 46 5.51 -0.39 4.14
N THR A 47 6.61 -1.08 4.47
CA THR A 47 7.85 -1.04 3.69
C THR A 47 8.17 -2.41 3.09
N ASN A 48 8.64 -2.44 1.84
CA ASN A 48 9.01 -3.66 1.10
C ASN A 48 7.85 -4.66 0.99
N CYS A 49 6.69 -4.20 0.50
CA CYS A 49 5.53 -5.07 0.22
C CYS A 49 5.78 -5.91 -1.05
N HIS A 50 5.32 -7.16 -1.09
CA HIS A 50 5.41 -8.04 -2.26
C HIS A 50 4.08 -8.73 -2.55
N ASP A 51 3.68 -8.78 -3.82
CA ASP A 51 2.43 -9.41 -4.29
C ASP A 51 1.15 -8.92 -3.57
N CYS A 52 1.15 -7.67 -3.09
CA CYS A 52 0.10 -7.14 -2.22
C CYS A 52 -1.06 -6.43 -2.96
N ALA A 53 -2.21 -6.30 -2.30
CA ALA A 53 -3.36 -5.54 -2.79
C ALA A 53 -3.72 -4.37 -1.86
N ASN A 54 -4.14 -3.24 -2.44
CA ASN A 54 -4.60 -2.04 -1.74
C ASN A 54 -3.55 -1.50 -0.75
N CYS A 55 -2.36 -1.14 -1.24
CA CYS A 55 -1.31 -0.53 -0.42
C CYS A 55 -1.43 1.00 -0.46
N THR A 56 -1.48 1.66 0.69
CA THR A 56 -1.56 3.13 0.82
C THR A 56 -0.37 3.64 1.63
N ASP A 57 0.12 4.84 1.30
CA ASP A 57 1.20 5.54 2.02
C ASP A 57 2.44 4.65 2.29
N SER A 58 2.76 3.74 1.37
CA SER A 58 3.74 2.66 1.56
C SER A 58 5.02 2.86 0.73
N GLU A 59 6.10 2.17 1.08
CA GLU A 59 7.41 2.29 0.42
C GLU A 59 7.87 0.96 -0.17
N ASN A 60 8.50 1.01 -1.36
CA ASN A 60 9.09 -0.12 -2.07
C ASN A 60 8.13 -1.30 -2.29
N CYS A 61 6.86 -1.02 -2.59
CA CYS A 61 5.90 -2.05 -2.99
C CYS A 61 6.31 -2.68 -4.32
N SER A 62 6.30 -4.01 -4.41
CA SER A 62 6.68 -4.77 -5.60
C SER A 62 5.56 -5.73 -6.02
N ASN A 63 5.36 -5.92 -7.33
CA ASN A 63 4.34 -6.82 -7.92
C ASN A 63 2.90 -6.59 -7.40
N SER A 64 2.61 -5.41 -6.85
CA SER A 64 1.39 -5.13 -6.09
C SER A 64 0.30 -4.47 -6.95
N ARG A 65 -0.95 -4.49 -6.49
CA ARG A 65 -2.10 -3.90 -7.20
C ARG A 65 -2.85 -2.90 -6.33
N ASN A 66 -3.37 -1.85 -6.97
CA ASN A 66 -4.10 -0.76 -6.31
C ASN A 66 -3.22 -0.03 -5.27
N THR A 67 -2.01 0.36 -5.66
CA THR A 67 -1.08 1.15 -4.85
C THR A 67 -1.47 2.63 -4.87
N ALA A 68 -1.58 3.28 -3.72
CA ALA A 68 -1.94 4.69 -3.56
C ALA A 68 -0.90 5.44 -2.72
N ASN A 69 -0.60 6.70 -3.05
CA ASN A 69 0.29 7.60 -2.30
C ASN A 69 1.69 7.01 -1.95
N SER A 70 2.13 6.00 -2.68
CA SER A 70 3.27 5.15 -2.30
C SER A 70 4.54 5.52 -3.07
N ASN A 71 5.71 5.28 -2.49
CA ASN A 71 7.01 5.65 -3.07
C ASN A 71 7.82 4.40 -3.49
N GLY A 72 8.56 4.50 -4.59
CA GLY A 72 9.47 3.44 -5.05
C GLY A 72 8.80 2.14 -5.51
N CYS A 73 7.53 2.20 -5.95
CA CYS A 73 6.80 0.99 -6.35
C CYS A 73 7.34 0.37 -7.64
N GLN A 74 7.49 -0.95 -7.73
CA GLN A 74 8.03 -1.66 -8.89
C GLN A 74 7.09 -2.76 -9.40
N ASN A 75 6.92 -2.89 -10.72
CA ASN A 75 6.04 -3.91 -11.35
C ASN A 75 4.59 -3.90 -10.82
N CYS A 76 4.10 -2.76 -10.33
CA CYS A 76 2.76 -2.64 -9.76
C CYS A 76 1.71 -2.24 -10.81
N ALA A 77 0.43 -2.51 -10.57
CA ALA A 77 -0.67 -2.03 -11.41
C ALA A 77 -1.68 -1.17 -10.63
N ASN A 78 -2.36 -0.25 -11.32
CA ASN A 78 -3.28 0.74 -10.75
C ASN A 78 -2.62 1.65 -9.71
N CYS A 79 -1.44 2.20 -10.02
CA CYS A 79 -0.71 3.10 -9.12
C CYS A 79 -1.30 4.51 -9.13
N THR A 80 -1.71 5.08 -8.00
CA THR A 80 -2.36 6.40 -7.93
C THR A 80 -1.63 7.34 -6.97
N TYR A 81 -1.27 8.55 -7.42
CA TYR A 81 -0.47 9.52 -6.63
C TYR A 81 0.87 8.98 -6.11
N CYS A 82 1.43 7.96 -6.76
CA CYS A 82 2.70 7.36 -6.36
C CYS A 82 3.91 8.19 -6.85
N VAL A 83 5.07 7.96 -6.25
CA VAL A 83 6.33 8.65 -6.57
C VAL A 83 7.43 7.65 -6.91
N SER A 84 8.28 7.97 -7.90
CA SER A 84 9.47 7.20 -8.28
C SER A 84 9.23 5.72 -8.61
N CYS A 85 8.07 5.39 -9.19
CA CYS A 85 7.74 4.01 -9.57
C CYS A 85 8.58 3.52 -10.77
N SER A 86 8.79 2.21 -10.91
CA SER A 86 9.38 1.62 -12.12
C SER A 86 8.55 0.46 -12.67
N ASP A 87 8.47 0.36 -13.99
CA ASP A 87 7.93 -0.82 -14.70
C ASP A 87 6.46 -1.15 -14.36
N CYS A 88 5.70 -0.14 -13.90
CA CYS A 88 4.30 -0.26 -13.48
C CYS A 88 3.30 -0.10 -14.64
N ALA A 89 2.08 -0.58 -14.46
CA ALA A 89 0.94 -0.37 -15.34
C ALA A 89 -0.14 0.53 -14.70
N ASP A 90 -0.90 1.21 -15.56
CA ASP A 90 -2.11 1.96 -15.19
C ASP A 90 -1.85 3.02 -14.09
N CYS A 91 -0.75 3.76 -14.25
CA CYS A 91 -0.35 4.82 -13.32
C CYS A 91 -1.21 6.08 -13.53
N ALA A 92 -1.87 6.56 -12.47
CA ALA A 92 -2.64 7.79 -12.45
C ALA A 92 -2.01 8.85 -11.53
N SER A 93 -1.94 10.11 -11.98
CA SER A 93 -1.55 11.29 -11.17
C SER A 93 -0.21 11.14 -10.42
N SER A 94 0.68 10.29 -10.93
CA SER A 94 1.92 9.88 -10.26
C SER A 94 3.14 10.65 -10.77
N LYS A 95 4.25 10.67 -10.02
CA LYS A 95 5.41 11.54 -10.28
C LYS A 95 6.70 10.74 -10.39
N GLY A 96 7.58 11.09 -11.33
CA GLY A 96 8.92 10.51 -11.42
C GLY A 96 8.99 9.05 -11.88
N CYS A 97 7.89 8.49 -12.40
CA CYS A 97 7.81 7.08 -12.78
C CYS A 97 8.66 6.77 -14.01
N ALA A 98 9.26 5.57 -14.09
CA ALA A 98 10.09 5.11 -15.20
C ALA A 98 9.53 3.83 -15.85
N ASN A 99 9.67 3.66 -17.16
CA ASN A 99 9.31 2.45 -17.91
C ASN A 99 7.83 2.00 -17.78
N CYS A 100 6.92 2.88 -17.35
CA CYS A 100 5.54 2.50 -17.04
C CYS A 100 4.62 2.50 -18.27
N ALA A 101 3.54 1.73 -18.24
CA ALA A 101 2.49 1.71 -19.27
C ALA A 101 1.19 2.37 -18.79
N ASN A 102 0.36 2.82 -19.74
CA ASN A 102 -0.99 3.33 -19.49
C ASN A 102 -1.03 4.54 -18.53
N CYS A 103 -0.02 5.41 -18.59
CA CYS A 103 0.13 6.54 -17.65
C CYS A 103 -0.83 7.69 -17.96
N THR A 104 -1.60 8.14 -16.96
CA THR A 104 -2.56 9.25 -17.05
C THR A 104 -2.28 10.34 -16.01
N ASN A 105 -2.26 11.62 -16.42
CA ASN A 105 -2.01 12.78 -15.53
C ASN A 105 -0.66 12.74 -14.77
N CYS A 106 0.32 11.97 -15.23
CA CYS A 106 1.60 11.82 -14.54
C CYS A 106 2.62 12.94 -14.88
N THR A 107 3.57 13.19 -13.99
CA THR A 107 4.58 14.27 -14.17
C THR A 107 6.01 13.77 -13.96
N ASN A 108 7.00 14.38 -14.62
CA ASN A 108 8.42 14.05 -14.54
C ASN A 108 8.76 12.57 -14.81
N CYS A 109 7.94 11.88 -15.59
CA CYS A 109 8.11 10.46 -15.88
C CYS A 109 9.12 10.24 -17.03
N ARG A 110 9.62 9.00 -17.18
CA ARG A 110 10.58 8.59 -18.22
C ARG A 110 10.24 7.24 -18.86
N ASN A 111 10.53 7.07 -20.16
CA ASN A 111 10.26 5.85 -20.94
C ASN A 111 8.82 5.28 -20.86
N CYS A 112 7.76 6.11 -20.79
CA CYS A 112 6.40 5.56 -20.60
C CYS A 112 5.62 5.33 -21.90
N ALA A 113 4.91 4.19 -21.97
CA ALA A 113 4.02 3.81 -23.06
C ALA A 113 2.55 4.20 -22.78
N ASN A 114 1.73 4.29 -23.83
CA ASN A 114 0.28 4.53 -23.78
C ASN A 114 -0.13 5.69 -22.85
N ARG A 115 0.20 6.93 -23.23
CA ARG A 115 0.18 8.10 -22.35
C ARG A 115 -1.02 9.02 -22.57
N ALA A 116 -1.58 9.57 -21.50
CA ALA A 116 -2.61 10.61 -21.53
C ALA A 116 -2.30 11.75 -20.54
N ASN A 117 -2.39 13.01 -20.97
CA ASN A 117 -2.31 14.21 -20.11
C ASN A 117 -1.05 14.34 -19.21
N LEU A 118 0.15 13.97 -19.68
CA LEU A 118 1.38 14.19 -18.92
C LEU A 118 1.84 15.66 -19.01
N SER A 119 2.29 16.25 -17.90
CA SER A 119 2.74 17.67 -17.87
C SER A 119 4.22 17.89 -18.21
N ASP A 120 5.10 16.94 -17.85
CA ASP A 120 6.55 17.10 -17.97
C ASP A 120 7.17 15.85 -18.59
N THR A 121 7.51 15.94 -19.87
CA THR A 121 8.01 14.82 -20.68
C THR A 121 9.54 14.73 -20.68
N GLN A 122 10.07 13.75 -19.93
CA GLN A 122 11.23 12.98 -20.36
C GLN A 122 10.85 11.51 -20.62
N CYS A 123 9.56 11.25 -20.92
CA CYS A 123 8.99 9.96 -21.32
C CYS A 123 9.19 9.64 -22.80
#